data_AF-A0A7W1ESU5-F1
#
_entry.id   AF-A0A7W1ESU5-F1
#
_cell.length_a   1.000
_cell.length_b   1.000
_cell.length_c   1.000
_cell.angle_alpha   90.00
_cell.angle_beta   90.00
_cell.angle_gamma   90.00
#
_symmetry.space_group_name_H-M   'P 1'
#
loop_
_entity.id
_entity.type
_entity.pdbx_description
1 polymer ?
#
loop_
_entity_poly.entity_id
_entity_poly.type
_entity_poly.pdbx_seq_one_letter_code
_entity_poly.pdbx_strand_id
1 'polypeptide(L)'
;MKVIFYAFIFFISGSICSQTPQKIKFQKNSTLIYFFPKESKTDSFISTSNDLFYLVVPDSLKRSIAIYVENGKILRSGNDSIVRLSYLPGLKYESLYVIKETKDPGDKKLKKEFEFISLINGASSYAKNKMLVQIINKNEEKVVIENVYIYKN
;
A
#
# COMPACT_ATOMS: atom_id res chain seq x y z
N MET A 1 15.42 -21.10 -65.92
CA MET A 1 14.00 -20.97 -65.50
C MET A 1 13.94 -21.46 -64.07
N LYS A 2 13.71 -20.57 -63.11
CA LYS A 2 12.37 -20.25 -62.58
C LYS A 2 11.77 -21.50 -61.92
N VAL A 3 11.33 -21.55 -60.67
CA VAL A 3 11.09 -20.54 -59.64
C VAL A 3 10.51 -21.40 -58.48
N ILE A 4 10.89 -21.12 -57.23
CA ILE A 4 10.03 -21.31 -56.04
C ILE A 4 9.66 -22.76 -55.66
N PHE A 5 10.41 -23.34 -54.72
CA PHE A 5 9.82 -24.21 -53.69
C PHE A 5 9.97 -23.50 -52.35
N TYR A 6 9.22 -22.40 -52.25
CA TYR A 6 8.93 -21.73 -50.99
C TYR A 6 8.06 -22.65 -50.11
N ALA A 7 8.10 -22.37 -48.82
CA ALA A 7 7.07 -22.69 -47.84
C ALA A 7 7.12 -24.11 -47.23
N PHE A 8 8.10 -24.31 -46.36
CA PHE A 8 7.82 -24.95 -45.07
C PHE A 8 8.66 -24.30 -43.95
N ILE A 9 8.71 -22.96 -43.95
CA ILE A 9 8.92 -22.24 -42.69
C ILE A 9 7.60 -22.39 -41.96
N PHE A 10 7.56 -23.40 -41.09
CA PHE A 10 6.58 -23.51 -40.03
C PHE A 10 6.66 -22.20 -39.25
N PHE A 11 5.78 -21.27 -39.61
CA PHE A 11 5.50 -20.05 -38.88
C PHE A 11 4.96 -20.54 -37.53
N ILE A 12 5.87 -20.74 -36.58
CA ILE A 12 5.55 -20.79 -35.17
C ILE A 12 5.11 -19.36 -34.87
N SER A 13 3.85 -19.07 -35.18
CA SER A 13 3.11 -17.93 -34.68
C SER A 13 2.94 -18.17 -33.18
N GLY A 14 4.05 -18.01 -32.45
CA GLY A 14 4.03 -17.73 -31.04
C GLY A 14 3.29 -16.42 -30.91
N SER A 15 2.01 -16.51 -30.56
CA SER A 15 1.22 -15.38 -30.09
C SER A 15 1.93 -14.85 -28.85
N ILE A 16 2.89 -13.95 -29.05
CA ILE A 16 3.41 -13.09 -28.01
C ILE A 16 2.21 -12.21 -27.66
N CYS A 17 1.41 -12.69 -26.71
CA CYS A 17 0.36 -11.92 -26.09
C CYS A 17 1.09 -10.83 -25.29
N SER A 18 1.51 -9.77 -25.99
CA SER A 18 2.03 -8.56 -25.39
C SER A 18 0.88 -7.97 -24.61
N GLN A 19 0.82 -8.29 -23.32
CA GLN A 19 -0.12 -7.66 -22.43
C GLN A 19 0.25 -6.17 -22.43
N THR A 20 -0.59 -5.35 -23.08
CA THR A 20 -0.45 -3.89 -22.99
C THR A 20 -0.31 -3.55 -21.51
N PRO A 21 0.79 -2.89 -21.09
CA PRO A 21 0.95 -2.52 -19.70
C PRO A 21 -0.27 -1.69 -19.34
N GLN A 22 -1.12 -2.24 -18.46
CA GLN A 22 -2.30 -1.54 -17.98
C GLN A 22 -1.79 -0.29 -17.28
N LYS A 23 -1.86 0.84 -17.99
CA LYS A 23 -1.62 2.14 -17.39
C LYS A 23 -2.76 2.35 -16.41
N ILE A 24 -2.49 2.10 -15.14
CA ILE A 24 -3.36 2.51 -14.04
C ILE A 24 -3.45 4.04 -14.15
N LYS A 25 -4.58 4.52 -14.66
CA LYS A 25 -4.86 5.96 -14.74
C LYS A 25 -5.31 6.38 -13.35
N PHE A 26 -4.36 6.89 -12.57
CA PHE A 26 -4.67 7.55 -11.31
C PHE A 26 -5.48 8.81 -11.61
N GLN A 27 -6.64 8.93 -10.96
CA GLN A 27 -7.32 10.22 -10.84
C GLN A 27 -6.36 11.17 -10.15
N LYS A 28 -6.15 12.37 -10.70
CA LYS A 28 -5.18 13.36 -10.24
C LYS A 28 -5.61 13.88 -8.86
N ASN A 29 -5.37 13.09 -7.82
CA ASN A 29 -5.57 13.50 -6.43
C ASN A 29 -4.39 14.40 -6.07
N SER A 30 -4.67 15.61 -5.59
CA SER A 30 -3.63 16.58 -5.19
C SER A 30 -2.77 16.06 -4.04
N THR A 31 -3.28 15.08 -3.29
CA THR A 31 -2.57 14.32 -2.28
C THR A 31 -1.82 13.17 -2.97
N LEU A 32 -0.49 13.31 -3.11
CA LEU A 32 0.45 12.30 -3.62
C LEU A 32 0.61 11.10 -2.67
N ILE A 33 -0.50 10.58 -2.13
CA ILE A 33 -0.55 9.48 -1.18
C ILE A 33 -0.99 8.23 -1.93
N TYR A 34 -0.24 7.15 -1.79
CA TYR A 34 -0.55 5.88 -2.43
C TYR A 34 -0.64 4.76 -1.40
N PHE A 35 -1.71 3.97 -1.50
CA PHE A 35 -1.91 2.78 -0.69
C PHE A 35 -2.54 1.65 -1.52
N PHE A 36 -1.76 0.62 -1.85
CA PHE A 36 -2.20 -0.47 -2.73
C PHE A 36 -1.42 -1.77 -2.48
N PRO A 37 -2.00 -2.96 -2.73
CA PRO A 37 -1.33 -4.24 -2.52
C PRO A 37 -0.10 -4.40 -3.44
N LYS A 38 0.95 -5.03 -2.93
CA LYS A 38 2.24 -5.19 -3.65
C LYS A 38 2.14 -6.18 -4.82
N GLU A 39 1.45 -7.30 -4.63
CA GLU A 39 1.52 -8.46 -5.55
C GLU A 39 0.16 -8.85 -6.15
N SER A 40 -0.92 -8.16 -5.79
CA SER A 40 -2.29 -8.50 -6.22
C SER A 40 -2.90 -7.44 -7.13
N LYS A 41 -3.57 -7.89 -8.20
CA LYS A 41 -4.44 -7.06 -9.06
C LYS A 41 -5.90 -7.05 -8.59
N THR A 42 -6.25 -7.82 -7.55
CA THR A 42 -7.62 -7.86 -7.02
C THR A 42 -7.69 -7.02 -5.77
N ASP A 43 -8.37 -5.89 -5.87
CA ASP A 43 -8.29 -4.78 -4.90
C ASP A 43 -9.06 -5.03 -3.58
N SER A 44 -9.85 -6.10 -3.47
CA SER A 44 -10.83 -6.24 -2.38
C SER A 44 -10.64 -7.46 -1.46
N PHE A 45 -9.74 -8.38 -1.79
CA PHE A 45 -9.53 -9.59 -0.97
C PHE A 45 -8.16 -9.56 -0.33
N ILE A 46 -8.14 -9.86 0.98
CA ILE A 46 -6.90 -10.04 1.72
C ILE A 46 -6.86 -11.45 2.29
N SER A 47 -5.68 -12.06 2.16
CA SER A 47 -5.31 -13.34 2.74
C SER A 47 -3.98 -13.15 3.48
N THR A 48 -3.62 -14.09 4.36
CA THR A 48 -2.31 -14.10 5.03
C THR A 48 -1.13 -14.12 4.06
N SER A 49 -1.32 -14.60 2.84
CA SER A 49 -0.30 -14.60 1.78
C SER A 49 -0.15 -13.26 1.05
N ASN A 50 -1.17 -12.39 1.08
CA ASN A 50 -1.21 -11.12 0.34
C ASN A 50 -1.33 -9.93 1.30
N ASP A 51 -0.46 -9.89 2.31
CA ASP A 51 -0.51 -8.90 3.37
C ASP A 51 0.43 -7.70 3.16
N LEU A 52 1.21 -7.68 2.07
CA LEU A 52 2.15 -6.59 1.76
C LEU A 52 1.52 -5.50 0.90
N PHE A 53 1.68 -4.26 1.33
CA PHE A 53 1.12 -3.07 0.70
C PHE A 53 2.22 -2.03 0.49
N TYR A 54 2.15 -1.34 -0.63
CA TYR A 54 2.85 -0.08 -0.81
C TYR A 54 2.12 1.01 -0.05
N LEU A 55 2.84 1.74 0.80
CA LEU A 55 2.37 2.94 1.47
C LEU A 55 3.37 4.06 1.21
N VAL A 56 3.04 4.95 0.27
CA VAL A 56 3.89 6.07 -0.11
C VAL A 56 3.25 7.37 0.36
N VAL A 57 3.91 8.04 1.30
CA VAL A 57 3.49 9.32 1.87
C VAL A 57 4.66 10.31 1.74
N PRO A 58 4.48 11.46 1.06
CA PRO A 58 5.49 12.51 0.99
C PRO A 58 5.88 13.02 2.37
N ASP A 59 7.15 13.34 2.59
CA ASP A 59 7.65 13.81 3.88
C ASP A 59 6.93 15.07 4.39
N SER A 60 6.51 15.96 3.47
CA SER A 60 5.72 17.15 3.80
C SER A 60 4.35 16.83 4.40
N LEU A 61 3.78 15.67 4.08
CA LEU A 61 2.45 15.24 4.53
C LEU A 61 2.50 14.28 5.72
N LYS A 62 3.64 13.64 6.01
CA LYS A 62 3.74 12.62 7.08
C LYS A 62 3.17 13.07 8.42
N ARG A 63 3.33 14.35 8.80
CA ARG A 63 2.79 14.89 10.07
C ARG A 63 1.28 15.06 10.08
N SER A 64 0.69 15.39 8.93
CA SER A 64 -0.74 15.64 8.81
C SER A 64 -1.54 14.38 8.52
N ILE A 65 -0.89 13.27 8.14
CA ILE A 65 -1.56 12.01 7.86
C ILE A 65 -1.72 11.15 9.12
N ALA A 66 -2.93 10.61 9.29
CA ALA A 66 -3.23 9.49 10.16
C ALA A 66 -3.84 8.35 9.33
N ILE A 67 -3.53 7.11 9.72
CA ILE A 67 -4.04 5.92 9.05
C ILE A 67 -4.84 5.13 10.08
N TYR A 68 -6.15 5.01 9.86
CA TYR A 68 -7.06 4.25 10.70
C TYR A 68 -7.33 2.90 10.07
N VAL A 69 -7.25 1.86 10.89
CA VAL A 69 -7.56 0.49 10.48
C VAL A 69 -8.53 -0.14 11.47
N GLU A 70 -9.67 -0.64 10.99
CA GLU A 70 -10.56 -1.49 11.80
C GLU A 70 -10.39 -2.95 11.41
N ASN A 71 -10.39 -3.85 12.40
CA ASN A 71 -10.14 -5.28 12.24
C ASN A 71 -8.76 -5.62 11.65
N GLY A 72 -7.78 -4.73 11.81
CA GLY A 72 -6.42 -4.95 11.35
C GLY A 72 -5.43 -3.94 11.87
N LYS A 73 -4.14 -4.18 11.62
CA LYS A 73 -3.02 -3.34 12.05
C LYS A 73 -1.98 -3.22 10.94
N ILE A 74 -1.43 -2.02 10.76
CA ILE A 74 -0.27 -1.80 9.88
C ILE A 74 1.01 -2.04 10.66
N LEU A 75 1.85 -2.92 10.13
CA LEU A 75 3.18 -3.24 10.62
C LEU A 75 4.21 -2.72 9.62
N ARG A 76 5.28 -2.10 10.13
CA ARG A 76 6.39 -1.67 9.26
C ARG A 76 7.09 -2.90 8.70
N SER A 77 7.47 -2.83 7.43
CA SER A 77 8.52 -3.70 6.89
C SER A 77 9.89 -3.06 7.11
N GLY A 78 10.97 -3.77 6.76
CA GLY A 78 12.32 -3.19 6.69
C GLY A 78 12.50 -2.16 5.57
N ASN A 79 11.46 -1.90 4.76
CA ASN A 79 11.45 -0.94 3.68
C ASN A 79 10.42 0.16 3.99
N ASP A 80 10.83 1.42 3.91
CA ASP A 80 10.01 2.59 4.27
C ASP A 80 8.73 2.76 3.44
N SER A 81 8.69 2.20 2.23
CA SER A 81 7.54 2.29 1.32
C SER A 81 6.66 1.04 1.36
N ILE A 82 7.03 0.00 2.12
CA ILE A 82 6.30 -1.25 2.19
C ILE A 82 5.85 -1.49 3.63
N VAL A 83 4.58 -1.78 3.79
CA VAL A 83 3.98 -2.14 5.06
C VAL A 83 3.27 -3.47 4.94
N ARG A 84 3.12 -4.15 6.08
CA ARG A 84 2.30 -5.34 6.21
C ARG A 84 0.98 -4.98 6.87
N LEU A 85 -0.13 -5.34 6.25
CA LEU A 85 -1.46 -5.19 6.77
C LEU A 85 -1.91 -6.51 7.41
N SER A 86 -1.81 -6.59 8.74
CA SER A 86 -2.17 -7.78 9.50
C SER A 86 -3.64 -7.74 9.90
N TYR A 87 -4.39 -8.81 9.62
CA TYR A 87 -5.78 -8.93 10.05
C TYR A 87 -5.85 -9.25 11.55
N LEU A 88 -6.57 -8.41 12.30
CA LEU A 88 -6.73 -8.52 13.75
C LEU A 88 -8.14 -8.09 14.15
N PRO A 89 -9.12 -9.00 14.12
CA PRO A 89 -10.53 -8.66 14.28
C PRO A 89 -10.86 -8.17 15.68
N GLY A 90 -11.76 -7.20 15.77
CA GLY A 90 -12.31 -6.67 17.03
C GLY A 90 -11.65 -5.39 17.54
N LEU A 91 -10.57 -4.92 16.92
CA LEU A 91 -9.83 -3.73 17.36
C LEU A 91 -9.73 -2.67 16.25
N LYS A 92 -9.60 -1.42 16.69
CA LYS A 92 -9.23 -0.28 15.85
C LYS A 92 -7.78 0.09 16.13
N TYR A 93 -7.04 0.42 15.09
CA TYR A 93 -5.67 0.91 15.17
C TYR A 93 -5.56 2.25 14.47
N GLU A 94 -4.71 3.10 15.04
CA GLU A 94 -4.27 4.33 14.42
C GLU A 94 -2.76 4.26 14.22
N SER A 95 -2.33 4.57 13.01
CA SER A 95 -0.93 4.69 12.66
C SER A 95 -0.58 6.10 12.22
N LEU A 96 0.55 6.60 12.69
CA LEU A 96 0.99 7.99 12.49
C LEU A 96 2.52 8.09 12.44
N TYR A 97 3.02 9.16 11.83
CA TYR A 97 4.45 9.45 11.78
C TYR A 97 4.84 10.46 12.87
N VAL A 98 5.69 10.05 13.81
CA VAL A 98 6.33 10.90 14.81
C VAL A 98 7.75 11.25 14.39
N ILE A 99 8.30 12.34 14.90
CA ILE A 99 9.70 12.70 14.66
C ILE A 99 10.52 12.07 15.77
N LYS A 100 11.52 11.29 15.39
CA LYS A 100 12.54 10.78 16.28
C LYS A 100 13.80 11.59 16.07
N GLU A 101 14.31 12.17 17.16
CA GLU A 101 15.59 12.86 17.16
C GLU A 101 16.65 11.88 17.67
N THR A 102 17.67 11.62 16.86
CA THR A 102 18.78 10.75 17.24
C THR A 102 20.06 11.56 17.30
N LYS A 103 20.86 11.33 18.35
CA LYS A 103 22.21 11.87 18.46
C LYS A 103 23.18 10.75 18.09
N ASP A 104 23.89 10.90 16.98
CA ASP A 104 24.99 10.00 16.68
C ASP A 104 26.18 10.34 17.59
N PRO A 105 26.84 9.34 18.19
CA PRO A 105 28.02 9.57 19.02
C PRO A 105 29.16 10.09 18.15
N GLY A 106 29.38 11.41 18.19
CA GLY A 106 30.43 12.11 17.45
C GLY A 106 29.94 13.29 16.62
N ASP A 107 28.62 13.39 16.37
CA ASP A 107 28.05 14.44 15.55
C ASP A 107 27.36 15.52 16.41
N LYS A 108 27.66 16.80 16.16
CA LYS A 108 27.05 17.92 16.91
C LYS A 108 25.62 18.23 16.45
N LYS A 109 25.16 17.63 15.35
CA LYS A 109 23.84 17.87 14.76
C LYS A 109 22.87 16.74 15.10
N LEU A 110 21.68 17.12 15.56
CA LEU A 110 20.55 16.20 15.75
C LEU A 110 20.03 15.74 14.39
N LYS A 111 20.00 14.43 14.16
CA LYS A 111 19.33 13.85 13.00
C LYS A 111 17.85 13.69 13.32
N LYS A 112 16.99 14.23 12.47
CA LYS A 112 15.53 14.12 12.61
C LYS A 112 15.00 13.16 11.57
N GLU A 113 14.36 12.08 12.01
CA GLU A 113 13.79 11.06 11.15
C GLU A 113 12.33 10.81 11.50
N PHE A 114 11.54 10.33 10.54
CA PHE A 114 10.16 9.96 10.79
C PHE A 114 10.03 8.50 11.24
N GLU A 115 9.49 8.32 12.44
CA GLU A 115 9.12 7.02 12.98
C GLU A 115 7.60 6.82 12.84
N PHE A 116 7.19 5.84 12.05
CA PHE A 116 5.83 5.36 11.96
C PHE A 116 5.53 4.45 13.15
N ILE A 117 4.53 4.84 13.93
CA ILE A 117 4.04 4.11 15.09
C ILE A 117 2.60 3.67 14.84
N SER A 118 2.14 2.66 15.57
CA SER A 118 0.77 2.15 15.50
C SER A 118 0.26 1.87 16.91
N LEU A 119 -0.89 2.46 17.25
CA LEU A 119 -1.50 2.46 18.57
C LEU A 119 -2.92 1.90 18.48
N ILE A 120 -3.42 1.31 19.57
CA ILE A 120 -4.81 0.87 19.67
C ILE A 120 -5.69 2.11 19.85
N ASN A 121 -6.75 2.22 19.04
CA ASN A 121 -7.71 3.32 19.07
C ASN A 121 -9.15 2.82 19.29
N GLY A 122 -9.31 1.88 20.22
CA GLY A 122 -10.62 1.35 20.65
C GLY A 122 -11.02 0.01 20.01
N ALA A 123 -12.27 -0.37 20.26
CA ALA A 123 -12.87 -1.59 19.75
C ALA A 123 -13.50 -1.37 18.37
N SER A 124 -13.36 -2.34 17.48
CA SER A 124 -13.92 -2.28 16.12
C SER A 124 -15.45 -2.31 16.14
N SER A 125 -16.05 -1.49 15.28
CA SER A 125 -17.50 -1.50 14.99
C SER A 125 -17.81 -2.22 13.69
N TYR A 126 -16.79 -2.54 12.89
CA TYR A 126 -16.93 -3.22 11.60
C TYR A 126 -17.18 -4.73 11.74
N ALA A 127 -17.95 -5.30 10.81
CA ALA A 127 -18.15 -6.74 10.70
C ALA A 127 -16.79 -7.47 10.69
N LYS A 128 -16.64 -8.53 11.50
CA LYS A 128 -15.33 -9.17 11.74
C LYS A 128 -14.61 -9.54 10.44
N ASN A 129 -15.31 -10.10 9.47
CA ASN A 129 -14.75 -10.51 8.17
C ASN A 129 -14.39 -9.35 7.22
N LYS A 130 -14.56 -8.10 7.64
CA LYS A 130 -14.22 -6.90 6.86
C LYS A 130 -13.17 -6.12 7.62
N MET A 131 -12.19 -5.62 6.89
CA MET A 131 -11.16 -4.72 7.39
C MET A 131 -11.26 -3.41 6.65
N LEU A 132 -11.48 -2.33 7.41
CA LEU A 132 -11.52 -0.97 6.87
C LEU A 132 -10.12 -0.37 7.00
N VAL A 133 -9.62 0.27 5.95
CA VAL A 133 -8.42 1.12 5.98
C VAL A 133 -8.79 2.50 5.49
N GLN A 134 -8.58 3.51 6.33
CA GLN A 134 -8.79 4.91 6.00
C GLN A 134 -7.50 5.69 6.19
N ILE A 135 -7.17 6.54 5.23
CA ILE A 135 -6.07 7.51 5.34
C ILE A 135 -6.70 8.90 5.40
N ILE A 136 -6.46 9.62 6.49
CA ILE A 136 -7.06 10.92 6.77
C ILE A 136 -5.98 11.98 6.82
N ASN A 137 -6.24 13.11 6.15
CA ASN A 137 -5.48 14.33 6.36
C ASN A 137 -6.09 15.09 7.54
N LYS A 138 -5.43 15.05 8.70
CA LYS A 138 -5.85 15.68 9.95
C LYS A 138 -5.99 17.19 9.85
N ASN A 139 -5.21 17.85 8.99
CA ASN A 139 -5.27 19.31 8.84
C ASN A 139 -6.57 19.76 8.15
N GLU A 140 -7.10 18.92 7.26
CA GLU A 140 -8.31 19.20 6.47
C GLU A 140 -9.52 18.40 6.96
N GLU A 141 -9.33 17.55 7.99
CA GLU A 141 -10.28 16.55 8.47
C GLU A 141 -10.91 15.71 7.34
N LYS A 142 -10.12 15.47 6.28
CA LYS A 142 -10.59 14.86 5.03
C LYS A 142 -10.05 13.45 4.86
N VAL A 143 -10.94 12.51 4.56
CA VAL A 143 -10.58 11.17 4.11
C VAL A 143 -9.99 11.28 2.70
N VAL A 144 -8.73 10.85 2.57
CA VAL A 144 -7.98 10.86 1.31
C VAL A 144 -8.10 9.52 0.58
N ILE A 145 -8.04 8.42 1.35
CA ILE A 145 -8.20 7.06 0.84
C ILE A 145 -9.11 6.31 1.82
N GLU A 146 -10.05 5.55 1.29
CA GLU A 146 -10.87 4.62 2.04
C GLU A 146 -11.00 3.33 1.24
N ASN A 147 -10.57 2.22 1.83
CA ASN A 147 -10.66 0.89 1.24
C ASN A 147 -11.24 -0.10 2.25
N VAL A 148 -12.14 -0.95 1.79
CA VAL A 148 -12.69 -2.06 2.58
C VAL A 148 -12.23 -3.37 1.96
N TYR A 149 -11.49 -4.15 2.74
CA TYR A 149 -11.01 -5.47 2.37
C TYR A 149 -11.88 -6.54 3.02
N ILE A 150 -12.17 -7.60 2.27
CA ILE A 150 -12.85 -8.78 2.78
C ILE A 150 -11.78 -9.82 3.10
N TYR A 151 -11.76 -10.25 4.36
CA TYR A 151 -10.88 -11.32 4.81
C TYR A 151 -11.47 -12.68 4.43
N LYS A 152 -10.69 -13.47 3.70
CA LYS A 152 -11.01 -14.87 3.36
C LYS A 152 -9.98 -15.78 4.01
N ASN A 153 -10.45 -16.71 4.84
CA ASN A 153 -9.67 -17.82 5.36
C ASN A 153 -9.31 -18.81 4.24
#